data_AF-A0A1Y0H7Q5-F1
#
_entry.id   AF-A0A1Y0H7Q5-F1
#
_cell.length_a   1.000
_cell.length_b   1.000
_cell.length_c   1.000
_cell.angle_alpha   90.00
_cell.angle_beta   90.00
_cell.angle_gamma   90.00
#
_symmetry.space_group_name_H-M   'P 1'
#
loop_
_entity.id
_entity.type
_entity.pdbx_description
1 polymer ?
#
loop_
_entity_poly.entity_id
_entity_poly.type
_entity_poly.pdbx_seq_one_letter_code
_entity_poly.pdbx_strand_id
1 'polypeptide(L)'
;MDLRIPLSSFVAACTRHNIPHVYLHTEMGETELVGWSPTGGSILSSSATPRAEIEQILTQGKIEFSEGRSAEAGAHHPMWVAAVAYRSRDDAPGLWVDALPHEPRTGDVLERFHRELTEDGEMVGLTLAEFLNLARPTVVVLSPEEQSRFAASHENDAP
;
A
#
# COMPACT_ATOMS: atom_id res chain seq x y z
N MET A 1 -13.36 5.04 -7.95
CA MET A 1 -13.74 6.14 -8.86
C MET A 1 -12.83 7.29 -8.55
N ASP A 2 -12.15 7.82 -9.56
CA ASP A 2 -11.13 8.84 -9.39
C ASP A 2 -11.62 10.16 -9.94
N LEU A 3 -11.60 11.19 -9.11
CA LEU A 3 -12.11 12.51 -9.43
C LEU A 3 -10.93 13.47 -9.60
N ARG A 4 -10.63 13.82 -10.85
CA ARG A 4 -9.62 14.84 -11.17
C ARG A 4 -10.25 16.23 -11.13
N ILE A 5 -9.68 17.12 -10.32
CA ILE A 5 -10.18 18.48 -10.14
C ILE A 5 -9.03 19.51 -10.09
N PRO A 6 -9.33 20.79 -10.41
CA PRO A 6 -8.37 21.87 -10.22
C PRO A 6 -8.01 22.06 -8.74
N LEU A 7 -6.78 22.53 -8.47
CA LEU A 7 -6.27 22.82 -7.13
C LEU A 7 -7.22 23.75 -6.33
N SER A 8 -7.83 24.73 -7.02
CA SER A 8 -8.78 25.67 -6.42
C SER A 8 -9.99 25.02 -5.75
N SER A 9 -10.35 23.81 -6.19
CA SER A 9 -11.50 23.06 -5.66
C SER A 9 -11.07 21.91 -4.75
N PHE A 10 -9.77 21.68 -4.61
CA PHE A 10 -9.23 20.46 -4.01
C PHE A 10 -9.55 20.32 -2.53
N VAL A 11 -9.23 21.35 -1.74
CA VAL A 11 -9.51 21.37 -0.29
C VAL A 11 -11.00 21.16 0.00
N ALA A 12 -11.87 21.88 -0.73
CA ALA A 12 -13.32 21.75 -0.56
C ALA A 12 -13.82 20.33 -0.87
N ALA A 13 -13.22 19.68 -1.87
CA ALA A 13 -13.52 18.30 -2.21
C ALA A 13 -13.00 17.33 -1.14
N CYS A 14 -11.78 17.51 -0.62
CA CYS A 14 -11.27 16.74 0.52
C CYS A 14 -12.20 16.82 1.73
N THR A 15 -12.65 18.03 2.09
CA THR A 15 -13.62 18.22 3.19
C THR A 15 -14.94 17.50 2.92
N ARG A 16 -15.50 17.65 1.71
CA ARG A 16 -16.78 17.01 1.34
C ARG A 16 -16.72 15.48 1.41
N HIS A 17 -15.56 14.90 1.12
CA HIS A 17 -15.34 13.46 1.07
C HIS A 17 -14.65 12.91 2.33
N ASN A 18 -14.53 13.71 3.40
CA ASN A 18 -13.86 13.33 4.64
C ASN A 18 -12.47 12.73 4.42
N ILE A 19 -11.65 13.40 3.61
CA ILE A 19 -10.27 13.01 3.33
C ILE A 19 -9.36 13.79 4.29
N PRO A 20 -8.77 13.14 5.31
CA PRO A 20 -7.95 13.82 6.31
C PRO A 20 -6.52 14.06 5.84
N HIS A 21 -6.02 13.22 4.93
CA HIS A 21 -4.62 13.20 4.51
C HIS A 21 -4.46 13.18 2.99
N VAL A 22 -3.47 13.92 2.49
CA VAL A 22 -3.14 14.06 1.07
C VAL A 22 -1.66 13.76 0.84
N TYR A 23 -1.37 12.95 -0.17
CA TYR A 23 0.00 12.70 -0.61
C TYR A 23 0.40 13.67 -1.70
N LEU A 24 1.63 14.17 -1.60
CA LEU A 24 2.22 15.12 -2.54
C LEU A 24 3.42 14.50 -3.23
N HIS A 25 3.51 14.67 -4.54
CA HIS A 25 4.69 14.32 -5.32
C HIS A 25 5.01 15.42 -6.31
N THR A 26 6.26 15.88 -6.36
CA THR A 26 6.68 16.92 -7.29
C THR A 26 7.67 16.36 -8.31
N GLU A 27 7.31 16.42 -9.59
CA GLU A 27 8.15 15.96 -10.70
C GLU A 27 8.13 17.03 -11.80
N MET A 28 9.31 17.40 -12.31
CA MET A 28 9.47 18.41 -13.38
C MET A 28 8.78 19.76 -13.13
N GLY A 29 8.63 20.17 -11.86
CA GLY A 29 8.01 21.45 -11.48
C GLY A 29 6.49 21.43 -11.39
N GLU A 30 5.84 20.29 -11.63
CA GLU A 30 4.43 20.06 -11.32
C GLU A 30 4.32 19.23 -10.04
N THR A 31 3.35 19.60 -9.20
CA THR A 31 3.02 18.84 -7.99
C THR A 31 1.69 18.13 -8.20
N GLU A 32 1.71 16.82 -8.05
CA GLU A 32 0.54 15.96 -7.95
C GLU A 32 0.08 15.88 -6.50
N LEU A 33 -1.24 15.94 -6.31
CA LEU A 33 -1.93 15.82 -5.03
C LEU A 33 -2.90 14.65 -5.11
N VAL A 34 -2.86 13.77 -4.11
CA VAL A 34 -3.71 12.58 -4.05
C VAL A 34 -4.35 12.47 -2.67
N GLY A 35 -5.66 12.70 -2.62
CA GLY A 35 -6.49 12.50 -1.43
C GLY A 35 -7.33 11.23 -1.56
N TRP A 36 -7.33 10.38 -0.54
CA TRP A 36 -8.07 9.12 -0.54
C TRP A 36 -9.34 9.19 0.29
N SER A 37 -10.47 8.82 -0.32
CA SER A 37 -11.75 8.74 0.41
C SER A 37 -11.83 7.43 1.20
N PRO A 38 -12.20 7.46 2.50
CA PRO A 38 -12.44 6.25 3.28
C PRO A 38 -13.55 5.37 2.71
N THR A 39 -14.49 5.94 1.94
CA THR A 39 -15.59 5.21 1.30
C THR A 39 -15.20 4.60 -0.06
N GLY A 40 -13.93 4.66 -0.43
CA GLY A 40 -13.41 4.23 -1.73
C GLY A 40 -13.37 5.36 -2.78
N GLY A 41 -12.32 5.35 -3.60
CA GLY A 41 -12.02 6.37 -4.61
C GLY A 41 -10.98 7.41 -4.18
N SER A 42 -10.52 8.20 -5.15
CA SER A 42 -9.50 9.22 -4.94
C SER A 42 -9.91 10.57 -5.51
N ILE A 43 -9.37 11.63 -4.93
CA ILE A 43 -9.42 13.00 -5.45
C ILE A 43 -8.00 13.35 -5.87
N LEU A 44 -7.86 13.76 -7.12
CA LEU A 44 -6.58 14.00 -7.77
C LEU A 44 -6.51 15.45 -8.24
N SER A 45 -5.37 16.09 -8.05
CA SER A 45 -5.07 17.37 -8.68
C SER A 45 -3.60 17.42 -9.09
N SER A 46 -3.31 18.18 -10.14
CA SER A 46 -1.95 18.46 -10.58
C SER A 46 -1.84 19.97 -10.78
N SER A 47 -0.76 20.57 -10.28
CA SER A 47 -0.56 22.01 -10.39
C SER A 47 0.92 22.36 -10.56
N ALA A 48 1.19 23.36 -11.42
CA ALA A 48 2.49 24.01 -11.52
C ALA A 48 2.72 25.06 -10.40
N THR A 49 1.75 25.27 -9.51
CA THR A 49 1.90 26.10 -8.32
C THR A 49 3.09 25.61 -7.48
N PRO A 50 3.95 26.52 -6.95
CA PRO A 50 5.04 26.13 -6.08
C PRO A 50 4.57 25.28 -4.91
N ARG A 51 5.29 24.20 -4.62
CA ARG A 51 4.93 23.25 -3.55
C ARG A 51 4.65 23.92 -2.22
N ALA A 52 5.47 24.91 -1.82
CA ALA A 52 5.27 25.64 -0.56
C ALA A 52 3.91 26.36 -0.48
N GLU A 53 3.40 26.85 -1.60
CA GLU A 53 2.07 27.49 -1.67
C GLU A 53 0.96 26.44 -1.59
N ILE A 54 1.15 25.27 -2.21
CA ILE A 54 0.24 24.12 -2.07
C ILE A 54 0.16 23.66 -0.62
N GLU A 55 1.30 23.51 0.05
CA GLU A 55 1.38 23.13 1.46
C GLU A 55 0.68 24.16 2.36
N GLN A 56 0.80 25.45 2.04
CA GLN A 56 0.08 26.52 2.74
C GLN A 56 -1.44 26.41 2.54
N ILE A 57 -1.91 26.12 1.31
CA ILE A 57 -3.33 25.90 1.00
C ILE A 57 -3.88 24.72 1.81
N LEU A 58 -3.16 23.59 1.85
CA LEU A 58 -3.56 22.40 2.60
C LEU A 58 -3.59 22.66 4.11
N THR A 59 -2.57 23.34 4.63
CA THR A 59 -2.49 23.74 6.04
C THR A 59 -3.68 24.64 6.44
N GLN A 60 -4.02 25.63 5.62
CA GLN A 60 -5.20 26.49 5.83
C GLN A 60 -6.51 25.69 5.77
N GLY A 61 -6.55 24.69 4.88
CA GLY A 61 -7.64 23.72 4.76
C GLY A 61 -7.71 22.70 5.89
N LYS A 62 -6.75 22.69 6.82
CA LYS A 62 -6.58 21.68 7.88
C LYS A 62 -6.52 20.26 7.32
N ILE A 63 -5.85 20.11 6.18
CA ILE A 63 -5.59 18.81 5.54
C ILE A 63 -4.15 18.45 5.84
N GLU A 64 -3.93 17.27 6.42
CA GLU A 64 -2.58 16.74 6.65
C GLU A 64 -1.97 16.29 5.32
N PHE A 65 -0.65 16.37 5.21
CA PHE A 65 0.05 15.97 3.99
C PHE A 65 1.43 15.38 4.25
N SER A 66 1.84 14.50 3.34
CA SER A 66 3.18 13.90 3.32
C SER A 66 3.67 13.67 1.89
N GLU A 67 4.97 13.42 1.73
CA GLU A 67 5.50 12.97 0.44
C GLU A 67 4.91 11.60 0.09
N GLY A 68 4.46 11.43 -1.15
CA GLY A 68 3.96 10.17 -1.67
C GLY A 68 3.37 10.32 -3.06
N ARG A 69 3.55 9.29 -3.88
CA ARG A 69 2.98 9.21 -5.22
C ARG A 69 1.95 8.09 -5.25
N SER A 70 0.86 8.28 -5.99
CA SER A 70 0.03 7.15 -6.40
C SER A 70 0.80 6.41 -7.49
N ALA A 71 1.28 5.19 -7.21
CA ALA A 71 2.02 4.39 -8.19
C ALA A 71 1.25 4.27 -9.52
N GLU A 72 -0.08 4.20 -9.41
CA GLU A 72 -1.07 4.46 -10.45
C GLU A 72 -2.25 5.16 -9.77
N ALA A 73 -2.97 6.06 -10.45
CA ALA A 73 -4.33 6.44 -10.03
C ALA A 73 -5.25 5.22 -10.21
N GLY A 74 -5.03 4.23 -9.36
CA GLY A 74 -5.74 2.97 -9.28
C GLY A 74 -6.03 2.80 -7.81
N ALA A 75 -7.32 2.65 -7.50
CA ALA A 75 -7.86 2.51 -6.16
C ALA A 75 -6.89 1.83 -5.19
N HIS A 76 -6.79 2.32 -3.95
CA HIS A 76 -6.59 1.43 -2.80
C HIS A 76 -7.74 0.43 -2.84
N HIS A 77 -7.58 -0.61 -3.64
CA HIS A 77 -8.36 -1.80 -3.50
C HIS A 77 -7.99 -2.34 -2.13
N PRO A 78 -8.96 -2.68 -1.28
CA PRO A 78 -8.67 -3.37 -0.04
C PRO A 78 -7.85 -4.63 -0.40
N MET A 79 -6.54 -4.58 -0.13
CA MET A 79 -5.58 -5.61 -0.56
C MET A 79 -5.50 -6.70 0.49
N TRP A 80 -5.43 -7.93 0.02
CA TRP A 80 -5.08 -9.07 0.84
C TRP A 80 -3.58 -9.10 1.02
N VAL A 81 -3.11 -9.29 2.24
CA VAL A 81 -1.68 -9.46 2.53
C VAL A 81 -1.42 -10.94 2.78
N ALA A 82 -0.55 -11.55 1.99
CA ALA A 82 -0.08 -12.90 2.23
C ALA A 82 1.35 -12.84 2.79
N ALA A 83 1.62 -13.64 3.81
CA ALA A 83 2.93 -13.78 4.40
C ALA A 83 3.30 -15.26 4.55
N VAL A 84 4.55 -15.59 4.20
CA VAL A 84 5.10 -16.94 4.36
C VAL A 84 6.30 -16.86 5.30
N ALA A 85 6.12 -17.40 6.50
CA ALA A 85 7.22 -17.61 7.43
C ALA A 85 7.89 -18.95 7.12
N TYR A 86 9.22 -18.95 6.97
CA TYR A 86 9.98 -20.14 6.61
C TYR A 86 11.30 -20.22 7.38
N ARG A 87 11.87 -21.42 7.47
CA ARG A 87 13.21 -21.60 8.03
C ARG A 87 14.25 -21.29 6.96
N SER A 88 15.01 -20.23 7.17
CA SER A 88 16.19 -19.92 6.36
C SER A 88 17.40 -20.72 6.85
N ARG A 89 18.50 -20.72 6.08
CA ARG A 89 19.79 -21.30 6.51
C ARG A 89 20.53 -20.42 7.51
N ASP A 90 20.18 -19.15 7.58
CA ASP A 90 20.75 -18.21 8.54
C ASP A 90 20.07 -18.37 9.90
N ASP A 91 20.71 -17.89 10.96
CA ASP A 91 20.22 -18.01 12.35
C ASP A 91 18.87 -17.29 12.60
N ALA A 92 18.35 -16.56 11.60
CA ALA A 92 17.07 -15.86 11.67
C ALA A 92 15.99 -16.52 10.77
N PRO A 93 14.73 -16.66 11.25
CA PRO A 93 13.63 -17.10 10.42
C PRO A 93 13.39 -16.11 9.26
N GLY A 94 13.08 -16.64 8.08
CA GLY A 94 12.73 -15.84 6.91
C GLY A 94 11.25 -15.48 6.90
N LEU A 95 10.92 -14.29 6.40
CA LEU A 95 9.56 -13.84 6.14
C LEU A 95 9.47 -13.29 4.73
N TRP A 96 8.59 -13.88 3.93
CA TRP A 96 8.20 -13.34 2.63
C TRP A 96 6.81 -12.73 2.75
N VAL A 97 6.57 -11.59 2.10
CA VAL A 97 5.29 -10.86 2.17
C VAL A 97 4.91 -10.35 0.78
N ASP A 98 3.64 -10.49 0.41
CA ASP A 98 3.10 -10.00 -0.86
C ASP A 98 1.68 -9.41 -0.67
N ALA A 99 1.32 -8.48 -1.54
CA ALA A 99 0.04 -7.79 -1.55
C ALA A 99 -0.77 -8.20 -2.80
N LEU A 100 -1.99 -8.70 -2.57
CA LEU A 100 -2.83 -9.35 -3.58
C LEU A 100 -4.19 -8.65 -3.69
N PRO A 101 -4.73 -8.46 -4.90
CA PRO A 101 -5.99 -7.75 -5.09
C PRO A 101 -7.24 -8.54 -4.67
N HIS A 102 -7.10 -9.84 -4.44
CA HIS A 102 -8.17 -10.78 -4.11
C HIS A 102 -7.68 -11.78 -3.07
N GLU A 103 -8.60 -12.45 -2.36
CA GLU A 103 -8.25 -13.51 -1.42
C GLU A 103 -7.47 -14.62 -2.13
N PRO A 104 -6.20 -14.85 -1.79
CA PRO A 104 -5.42 -15.90 -2.42
C PRO A 104 -5.71 -17.24 -1.78
N ARG A 105 -5.56 -18.33 -2.55
CA ARG A 105 -5.46 -19.66 -1.94
C ARG A 105 -4.05 -19.86 -1.42
N THR A 106 -3.92 -20.61 -0.33
CA THR A 106 -2.61 -20.94 0.25
C THR A 106 -1.64 -21.58 -0.76
N GLY A 107 -2.14 -22.43 -1.67
CA GLY A 107 -1.32 -23.03 -2.73
C GLY A 107 -0.71 -21.98 -3.67
N ASP A 108 -1.52 -21.01 -4.11
CA ASP A 108 -1.09 -19.95 -5.02
C ASP A 108 -0.01 -19.06 -4.37
N VAL A 109 -0.14 -18.79 -3.07
CA VAL A 109 0.86 -18.05 -2.28
C VAL A 109 2.20 -18.80 -2.27
N LEU A 110 2.17 -20.11 -2.00
CA LEU A 110 3.37 -20.94 -1.94
C LEU A 110 4.06 -21.07 -3.31
N GLU A 111 3.29 -21.14 -4.40
CA GLU A 111 3.82 -21.13 -5.76
C GLU A 111 4.51 -19.81 -6.11
N ARG A 112 3.90 -18.67 -5.74
CA ARG A 112 4.52 -17.34 -5.94
C ARG A 112 5.83 -17.21 -5.16
N PHE A 113 5.80 -17.59 -3.89
CA PHE A 113 6.98 -17.58 -3.02
C PHE A 113 8.11 -18.47 -3.56
N HIS A 114 7.81 -19.70 -3.99
CA HIS A 114 8.81 -20.60 -4.59
C HIS A 114 9.38 -20.05 -5.89
N ARG A 115 8.53 -19.45 -6.74
CA ARG A 115 8.96 -18.83 -8.00
C ARG A 115 9.95 -17.69 -7.74
N GLU A 116 9.65 -16.79 -6.82
CA GLU A 116 10.51 -15.64 -6.49
C GLU A 116 11.90 -16.10 -6.00
N LEU A 117 11.95 -17.05 -5.07
CA LEU A 117 13.22 -17.63 -4.60
C LEU A 117 13.99 -18.39 -5.69
N THR A 118 13.31 -18.90 -6.71
CA THR A 118 13.95 -19.58 -7.84
C THR A 118 14.47 -18.57 -8.86
N GLU A 119 13.73 -17.47 -9.10
CA GLU A 119 14.09 -16.39 -10.02
C GLU A 119 15.32 -15.61 -9.55
N ASP A 120 15.46 -15.40 -8.25
CA ASP A 120 16.65 -14.75 -7.66
C ASP A 120 17.90 -15.66 -7.62
N GLY A 121 17.77 -16.91 -8.08
CA GLY A 121 18.87 -17.88 -8.17
C GLY A 121 19.23 -18.54 -6.84
N GLU A 122 18.50 -18.26 -5.75
CA GLU A 122 18.77 -18.82 -4.42
C GLU A 122 18.45 -20.32 -4.34
N MET A 123 17.52 -20.82 -5.17
CA MET A 123 17.06 -22.21 -5.15
C MET A 123 16.94 -22.86 -6.54
N VAL A 124 17.98 -22.75 -7.35
CA VAL A 124 18.02 -23.45 -8.64
C VAL A 124 17.97 -24.97 -8.45
N GLY A 125 16.91 -25.61 -8.96
CA GLY A 125 16.82 -27.07 -9.09
C GLY A 125 15.96 -27.81 -8.08
N LEU A 126 15.29 -27.12 -7.14
CA LEU A 126 14.32 -27.73 -6.23
C LEU A 126 12.90 -27.60 -6.77
N THR A 127 12.16 -28.71 -6.79
CA THR A 127 10.71 -28.66 -7.03
C THR A 127 9.98 -28.03 -5.84
N LEU A 128 8.78 -27.48 -6.09
CA LEU A 128 7.95 -26.94 -5.02
C LEU A 128 7.72 -27.94 -3.88
N ALA A 129 7.46 -29.21 -4.19
CA ALA A 129 7.22 -30.24 -3.18
C ALA A 129 8.45 -30.50 -2.30
N GLU A 130 9.65 -30.52 -2.88
CA GLU A 130 10.90 -30.69 -2.14
C GLU A 130 11.16 -29.46 -1.25
N PHE A 131 10.93 -28.27 -1.79
CA PHE A 131 11.06 -27.02 -1.06
C PHE A 131 10.12 -26.96 0.16
N LEU A 132 8.83 -27.25 -0.02
CA LEU A 132 7.85 -27.21 1.06
C LEU A 132 8.18 -28.18 2.20
N ASN A 133 8.70 -29.36 1.87
CA ASN A 133 9.14 -30.34 2.87
C ASN A 133 10.33 -29.85 3.71
N LEU A 134 11.25 -29.10 3.10
CA LEU A 134 12.44 -28.58 3.76
C LEU A 134 12.14 -27.32 4.56
N ALA A 135 11.50 -26.34 3.94
CA ALA A 135 11.25 -25.01 4.51
C ALA A 135 10.20 -25.02 5.63
N ARG A 136 9.29 -26.01 5.61
CA ARG A 136 8.13 -26.14 6.52
C ARG A 136 7.41 -24.79 6.72
N PRO A 137 6.94 -24.16 5.62
CA PRO A 137 6.42 -22.82 5.69
C PRO A 137 5.10 -22.76 6.47
N THR A 138 4.89 -21.64 7.15
CA THR A 138 3.58 -21.25 7.68
C THR A 138 3.06 -20.08 6.86
N VAL A 139 1.85 -20.22 6.33
CA VAL A 139 1.21 -19.18 5.51
C VAL A 139 0.16 -18.47 6.35
N VAL A 140 0.21 -17.14 6.35
CA VAL A 140 -0.81 -16.27 6.92
C VAL A 140 -1.39 -15.42 5.79
N VAL A 141 -2.71 -15.32 5.74
CA VAL A 141 -3.43 -14.45 4.81
C VAL A 141 -4.26 -13.51 5.67
N LEU A 142 -4.07 -12.20 5.48
CA LEU A 142 -4.78 -11.16 6.18
C LEU A 142 -5.75 -10.48 5.24
N SER A 143 -7.01 -10.48 5.62
CA SER A 143 -8.04 -9.72 4.93
C SER A 143 -7.85 -8.21 5.14
N PRO A 144 -8.34 -7.39 4.23
CA PRO A 144 -8.35 -5.93 4.40
C PRO A 144 -9.08 -5.47 5.67
N GLU A 145 -10.13 -6.20 6.09
CA GLU A 145 -10.88 -5.89 7.30
C GLU A 145 -10.04 -6.14 8.56
N GLU A 146 -9.32 -7.27 8.62
CA GLU A 146 -8.43 -7.58 9.74
C GLU A 146 -7.28 -6.56 9.86
N GLN A 147 -6.73 -6.14 8.72
CA GLN A 147 -5.71 -5.08 8.66
C GLN A 147 -6.26 -3.75 9.20
N SER A 148 -7.46 -3.36 8.76
CA SER A 148 -8.12 -2.14 9.20
C SER A 148 -8.44 -2.15 10.69
N ARG A 149 -8.92 -3.29 11.21
CA ARG A 149 -9.22 -3.47 12.63
C ARG A 149 -7.97 -3.38 13.49
N PHE A 150 -6.87 -3.98 13.04
CA PHE A 150 -5.58 -3.90 13.73
C PHE A 150 -5.03 -2.46 13.75
N ALA A 151 -5.11 -1.73 12.63
CA ALA A 151 -4.67 -0.34 12.56
C ALA A 151 -5.47 0.55 13.53
N ALA A 152 -6.80 0.44 13.51
CA ALA A 152 -7.69 1.23 14.38
C ALA A 152 -7.48 0.93 15.88
N SER A 153 -7.06 -0.28 16.25
CA SER A 153 -6.80 -0.60 17.66
C SER A 153 -5.47 -0.04 18.19
N HIS A 154 -4.53 0.32 17.31
CA HIS A 154 -3.20 0.83 17.69
C HIS A 154 -3.01 2.33 17.47
N GLU A 155 -3.92 3.02 16.75
CA GLU A 155 -3.96 4.49 16.71
C GLU A 155 -4.31 5.11 18.09
N ASN A 156 -5.00 4.37 18.96
CA ASN A 156 -5.31 4.83 20.32
C ASN A 156 -4.16 4.65 21.34
N ASP A 157 -3.05 4.01 20.94
CA ASP A 157 -1.90 3.74 21.80
C ASP A 157 -0.67 4.61 21.44
N ALA A 158 -0.83 5.59 20.55
CA ALA A 158 0.21 6.59 20.28
C ALA A 158 0.29 7.60 21.45
N PRO A 159 1.48 7.83 22.05
CA PRO A 159 1.66 8.73 23.19
C PRO A 159 1.45 10.21 22.86
#